data_AF-A0A2T9XSM4-F1
#
_entry.id   AF-A0A2T9XSM4-F1
#
_cell.length_a   1.000
_cell.length_b   1.000
_cell.length_c   1.000
_cell.angle_alpha   90.00
_cell.angle_beta   90.00
_cell.angle_gamma   90.00
#
_symmetry.space_group_name_H-M   'P 1'
#
loop_
_entity.id
_entity.type
_entity.pdbx_description
1 polymer ?
#
loop_
_entity_poly.entity_id
_entity_poly.type
_entity_poly.pdbx_seq_one_letter_code
_entity_poly.pdbx_strand_id
1 'polypeptide(L)'
;MWSDAPVMVRAAFVLMMIYGAFAIVWVVGELLTDPGGAAGISISLSVVVAVVVLSMVAVRLPRLAPTLMGAAVALLLVFAVVDAMVTVIPRGAEAVAGSPGPVVAIAALVIAVPLAFLGLRSARAGGWLLVAAGIAPVVEIVARVVRGAGGGLHLGGSSGVVALPLILVGLLFLLGATSGRPRGRVGSGPVPDPTGLAAPGRPPTTRGESAGRRG
;
A
#
# COMPACT_ATOMS: atom_id res chain seq x y z
N MET A 1 3.27 -12.83 -12.53
CA MET A 1 3.12 -11.63 -11.66
C MET A 1 2.07 -10.67 -12.20
N TRP A 2 2.19 -10.11 -13.42
CA TRP A 2 1.19 -9.16 -13.92
C TRP A 2 -0.09 -9.84 -14.46
N SER A 3 0.04 -11.05 -15.04
CA SER A 3 -1.07 -11.82 -15.62
C SER A 3 -2.04 -12.42 -14.60
N ASP A 4 -1.58 -12.62 -13.36
CA ASP A 4 -2.33 -13.33 -12.30
C ASP A 4 -3.10 -12.40 -11.37
N ALA A 5 -2.82 -11.09 -11.42
CA ALA A 5 -3.45 -10.11 -10.54
C ALA A 5 -4.91 -9.86 -10.97
N PRO A 6 -5.86 -9.72 -10.02
CA PRO A 6 -7.22 -9.30 -10.33
C PRO A 6 -7.22 -8.00 -11.14
N VAL A 7 -8.16 -7.84 -12.08
CA VAL A 7 -8.26 -6.64 -12.93
C VAL A 7 -8.27 -5.36 -12.09
N MET A 8 -8.94 -5.37 -10.94
CA MET A 8 -8.95 -4.26 -9.97
C MET A 8 -7.56 -3.88 -9.45
N VAL A 9 -6.69 -4.85 -9.16
CA VAL A 9 -5.32 -4.59 -8.66
C VAL A 9 -4.47 -3.97 -9.76
N ARG A 10 -4.65 -4.40 -11.01
CA ARG A 10 -3.96 -3.80 -12.17
C ARG A 10 -4.45 -2.36 -12.41
N ALA A 11 -5.77 -2.15 -12.37
CA ALA A 11 -6.36 -0.83 -12.50
C ALA A 11 -5.88 0.12 -11.40
N ALA A 12 -5.87 -0.33 -10.13
CA ALA A 12 -5.34 0.43 -9.01
C ALA A 12 -3.88 0.81 -9.21
N PHE A 13 -3.05 -0.13 -9.64
CA PHE A 13 -1.65 0.13 -9.92
C PHE A 13 -1.46 1.14 -11.06
N VAL A 14 -2.14 0.95 -12.19
CA VAL A 14 -2.03 1.86 -13.35
C VAL A 14 -2.49 3.27 -12.97
N LEU A 15 -3.63 3.38 -12.28
CA LEU A 15 -4.15 4.66 -11.80
C LEU A 15 -3.13 5.35 -10.87
N MET A 16 -2.50 4.60 -9.96
CA MET A 16 -1.48 5.11 -9.06
C MET A 16 -0.21 5.56 -9.79
N MET A 17 0.18 4.88 -10.86
CA MET A 17 1.34 5.27 -11.66
C MET A 17 1.07 6.54 -12.47
N ILE A 18 -0.11 6.64 -13.08
CA ILE A 18 -0.54 7.86 -13.77
C ILE A 18 -0.58 9.02 -12.78
N TYR A 19 -1.25 8.83 -11.63
CA TYR A 19 -1.33 9.84 -10.59
C TYR A 19 0.05 10.22 -10.07
N GLY A 20 0.90 9.24 -9.72
CA GLY A 20 2.26 9.47 -9.25
C GLY A 20 3.11 10.26 -10.24
N ALA A 21 2.99 9.99 -11.55
CA ALA A 21 3.69 10.74 -12.59
C ALA A 21 3.24 12.21 -12.63
N PHE A 22 1.93 12.47 -12.69
CA PHE A 22 1.41 13.85 -12.64
C PHE A 22 1.80 14.56 -11.36
N ALA A 23 1.76 13.85 -10.25
CA ALA A 23 2.03 14.41 -8.94
C ALA A 23 3.53 14.73 -8.78
N ILE A 24 4.44 13.93 -9.32
CA ILE A 24 5.88 14.26 -9.39
C ILE A 24 6.11 15.49 -10.27
N VAL A 25 5.49 15.57 -11.44
CA VAL A 25 5.59 16.75 -12.32
C VAL A 25 5.12 18.00 -11.59
N TRP A 26 3.99 17.91 -10.89
CA TRP A 26 3.47 19.01 -10.07
C TRP A 26 4.44 19.41 -8.95
N VAL A 27 4.97 18.44 -8.19
CA VAL A 27 5.96 18.71 -7.12
C VAL A 27 7.20 19.40 -7.66
N VAL A 28 7.74 18.92 -8.80
CA VAL A 28 8.91 19.55 -9.43
C VAL A 28 8.58 20.96 -9.89
N GLY A 29 7.40 21.19 -10.50
CA GLY A 29 6.96 22.52 -10.90
C GLY A 29 6.84 23.49 -9.71
N GLU A 30 6.28 23.02 -8.60
CA GLU A 30 6.17 23.80 -7.36
C GLU A 30 7.56 24.16 -6.82
N LEU A 31 8.46 23.19 -6.69
CA LEU A 31 9.81 23.41 -6.16
C LEU A 31 10.68 24.31 -7.04
N LEU A 32 10.46 24.30 -8.36
CA LEU A 32 11.12 25.21 -9.30
C LEU A 32 10.56 26.64 -9.23
N THR A 33 9.32 26.80 -8.74
CA THR A 33 8.69 28.10 -8.55
C THR A 33 9.06 28.69 -7.19
N ASP A 34 9.04 27.87 -6.14
CA ASP A 34 9.38 28.23 -4.77
C ASP A 34 9.95 26.99 -4.05
N PRO A 35 11.27 26.93 -3.72
CA PRO A 35 12.22 28.05 -3.64
C PRO A 35 12.87 28.49 -4.96
N GLY A 36 12.75 27.69 -6.02
CA GLY A 36 13.36 27.98 -7.32
C GLY A 36 14.89 27.93 -7.37
N GLY A 37 15.45 28.31 -8.52
CA GLY A 37 16.89 28.33 -8.77
C GLY A 37 17.60 26.99 -8.53
N ALA A 38 18.85 27.03 -8.04
CA ALA A 38 19.63 25.83 -7.76
C ALA A 38 19.05 25.00 -6.60
N ALA A 39 18.43 25.65 -5.61
CA ALA A 39 17.80 24.98 -4.47
C ALA A 39 16.63 24.10 -4.95
N GLY A 40 15.70 24.68 -5.72
CA GLY A 40 14.57 23.96 -6.30
C GLY A 40 14.99 22.75 -7.14
N ILE A 41 16.06 22.89 -7.94
CA ILE A 41 16.62 21.79 -8.73
C ILE A 41 17.15 20.67 -7.82
N SER A 42 17.93 21.01 -6.80
CA SER A 42 18.53 20.00 -5.90
C SER A 42 17.48 19.23 -5.09
N ILE A 43 16.42 19.90 -4.62
CA ILE A 43 15.31 19.27 -3.90
C ILE A 43 14.50 18.39 -4.86
N SER A 44 14.20 18.88 -6.07
CA SER A 44 13.49 18.11 -7.10
C SER A 44 14.24 16.84 -7.48
N LEU A 45 15.55 16.94 -7.70
CA LEU A 45 16.40 15.78 -8.01
C LEU A 45 16.39 14.79 -6.84
N SER A 46 16.48 15.28 -5.61
CA SER A 46 16.42 14.44 -4.40
C SER A 46 15.09 13.70 -4.27
N VAL A 47 13.96 14.37 -4.57
CA VAL A 47 12.62 13.76 -4.59
C VAL A 47 12.53 12.64 -5.62
N VAL A 48 12.96 12.91 -6.86
CA VAL A 48 12.95 11.90 -7.93
C VAL A 48 13.85 10.71 -7.57
N VAL A 49 15.05 10.97 -7.05
CA VAL A 49 15.97 9.92 -6.58
C VAL A 49 15.34 9.10 -5.46
N ALA A 50 14.70 9.72 -4.48
CA ALA A 50 14.03 9.02 -3.39
C ALA A 50 12.92 8.08 -3.91
N VAL A 51 12.07 8.55 -4.82
CA VAL A 51 11.03 7.73 -5.45
C VAL A 51 11.64 6.54 -6.20
N VAL A 52 12.68 6.77 -7.00
CA VAL A 52 13.34 5.71 -7.77
C VAL A 52 14.00 4.69 -6.86
N VAL A 53 14.74 5.13 -5.84
CA VAL A 53 15.44 4.26 -4.89
C VAL A 53 14.43 3.44 -4.09
N LEU A 54 13.38 4.06 -3.53
CA LEU A 54 12.35 3.35 -2.78
C LEU A 54 11.60 2.36 -3.67
N SER A 55 11.33 2.71 -4.92
CA SER A 55 10.68 1.81 -5.89
C SER A 55 11.59 0.63 -6.24
N MET A 56 12.90 0.87 -6.44
CA MET A 56 13.88 -0.20 -6.64
C MET A 56 13.99 -1.11 -5.42
N VAL A 57 14.02 -0.55 -4.21
CA VAL A 57 14.02 -1.32 -2.95
C VAL A 57 12.76 -2.15 -2.85
N ALA A 58 11.60 -1.56 -3.17
CA ALA A 58 10.35 -2.29 -3.22
C ALA A 58 10.50 -3.48 -4.19
N VAL A 59 10.92 -3.30 -5.43
CA VAL A 59 11.02 -4.41 -6.40
C VAL A 59 12.09 -5.44 -6.02
N ARG A 60 13.31 -5.02 -5.65
CA ARG A 60 14.48 -5.90 -5.48
C ARG A 60 14.55 -6.62 -4.15
N LEU A 61 13.94 -6.09 -3.08
CA LEU A 61 14.00 -6.66 -1.74
C LEU A 61 12.62 -7.13 -1.25
N PRO A 62 12.00 -8.16 -1.88
CA PRO A 62 10.63 -8.56 -1.60
C PRO A 62 10.37 -8.98 -0.15
N ARG A 63 11.39 -9.50 0.54
CA ARG A 63 11.28 -9.92 1.95
C ARG A 63 11.25 -8.74 2.92
N LEU A 64 11.97 -7.65 2.61
CA LEU A 64 12.11 -6.49 3.48
C LEU A 64 11.14 -5.36 3.12
N ALA A 65 10.62 -5.35 1.89
CA ALA A 65 9.77 -4.29 1.40
C ALA A 65 8.55 -3.98 2.28
N PRO A 66 7.77 -4.95 2.83
CA PRO A 66 6.66 -4.62 3.71
C PRO A 66 7.10 -3.88 4.98
N THR A 67 8.21 -4.32 5.59
CA THR A 67 8.76 -3.72 6.81
C THR A 67 9.31 -2.33 6.55
N LEU A 68 10.09 -2.16 5.48
CA LEU A 68 10.68 -0.86 5.13
C LEU A 68 9.61 0.16 4.73
N MET A 69 8.62 -0.26 3.93
CA MET A 69 7.51 0.61 3.55
C MET A 69 6.60 0.92 4.74
N GLY A 70 6.36 -0.07 5.61
CA GLY A 70 5.64 0.15 6.87
C GLY A 70 6.35 1.15 7.77
N ALA A 71 7.67 1.05 7.90
CA ALA A 71 8.49 2.00 8.65
C ALA A 71 8.45 3.41 8.03
N ALA A 72 8.52 3.53 6.71
CA ALA A 72 8.41 4.80 6.01
C ALA A 72 7.04 5.48 6.23
N VAL A 73 5.95 4.72 6.15
CA VAL A 73 4.59 5.22 6.43
C VAL A 73 4.43 5.59 7.90
N ALA A 74 4.95 4.76 8.82
CA ALA A 74 4.90 5.06 10.25
C ALA A 74 5.65 6.36 10.58
N LEU A 75 6.85 6.54 10.01
CA LEU A 75 7.63 7.76 10.18
C LEU A 75 6.89 8.99 9.61
N LEU A 76 6.26 8.86 8.43
CA LEU A 76 5.42 9.90 7.86
C LEU A 76 4.26 10.29 8.80
N LEU A 77 3.57 9.31 9.37
CA LEU A 77 2.46 9.55 10.29
C LEU A 77 2.93 10.23 11.58
N VAL A 78 4.02 9.74 12.18
CA VAL A 78 4.61 10.35 13.37
C VAL A 78 5.01 11.79 13.07
N PHE A 79 5.67 12.04 11.93
CA PHE A 79 6.04 13.39 11.51
C PHE A 79 4.80 14.29 11.33
N ALA A 80 3.76 13.81 10.66
CA ALA A 80 2.52 14.57 10.46
C ALA A 80 1.84 14.92 11.78
N VAL A 81 1.80 14.00 12.74
CA VAL A 81 1.24 14.25 14.07
C VAL A 81 2.10 15.23 14.86
N VAL A 82 3.43 15.06 14.88
CA VAL A 82 4.34 15.96 15.61
C VAL A 82 4.28 17.37 15.03
N ASP A 83 4.32 17.53 13.71
CA ASP A 83 4.16 18.82 13.07
C ASP A 83 2.76 19.43 13.32
N ALA A 84 1.72 18.59 13.40
CA ALA A 84 0.39 19.02 13.78
C ALA A 84 0.27 19.47 15.26
N MET A 85 1.09 18.95 16.16
CA MET A 85 1.06 19.29 17.59
C MET A 85 1.97 20.47 17.94
N VAL A 86 3.18 20.51 17.37
CA VAL A 86 4.25 21.42 17.79
C VAL A 86 4.44 22.58 16.81
N THR A 87 3.76 22.58 15.65
CA THR A 87 4.02 23.55 14.57
C THR A 87 5.50 23.64 14.23
N VAL A 88 6.14 22.48 14.06
CA VAL A 88 7.57 22.37 13.72
C VAL A 88 7.89 23.21 12.50
N ILE A 89 6.95 23.29 11.57
CA ILE A 89 6.97 24.19 10.43
C ILE A 89 6.20 25.48 10.79
N PRO A 90 6.87 26.65 10.88
CA PRO A 90 6.21 27.94 11.11
C PRO A 90 5.28 28.28 9.94
N ARG A 91 4.01 28.54 10.24
CA ARG A 91 2.95 28.85 9.26
C ARG A 91 2.39 30.28 9.40
N GLY A 92 3.03 31.11 10.22
CA GLY A 92 2.56 32.44 10.59
C GLY A 92 3.02 33.56 9.66
N ALA A 93 2.44 34.75 9.84
CA ALA A 93 2.63 35.97 9.05
C ALA A 93 4.06 36.57 9.06
N GLU A 94 5.02 35.96 9.74
CA GLU A 94 6.45 36.29 9.58
C GLU A 94 7.12 35.50 8.43
N ALA A 95 6.42 34.54 7.81
CA ALA A 95 6.83 33.83 6.60
C ALA A 95 6.43 34.57 5.30
N VAL A 96 6.53 35.90 5.28
CA VAL A 96 6.17 36.78 4.13
C VAL A 96 7.16 36.66 2.94
N ALA A 97 8.00 35.62 2.92
CA ALA A 97 8.88 35.32 1.78
C ALA A 97 8.88 33.85 1.32
N GLY A 98 8.04 32.97 1.89
CA GLY A 98 7.97 31.57 1.47
C GLY A 98 7.14 30.74 2.44
N SER A 99 5.86 30.53 2.11
CA SER A 99 5.02 29.61 2.88
C SER A 99 5.58 28.20 2.68
N PRO A 100 6.05 27.49 3.72
CA PRO A 100 6.52 26.12 3.57
C PRO A 100 5.38 25.29 2.97
N GLY A 101 5.61 24.78 1.76
CA GLY A 101 4.65 23.99 1.02
C GLY A 101 4.19 22.75 1.81
N PRO A 102 3.15 22.03 1.34
CA PRO A 102 2.57 20.91 2.08
C PRO A 102 3.53 19.70 2.13
N VAL A 103 4.52 19.75 3.03
CA VAL A 103 5.59 18.75 3.19
C VAL A 103 5.03 17.35 3.40
N VAL A 104 3.99 17.23 4.23
CA VAL A 104 3.33 15.94 4.50
C VAL A 104 2.69 15.37 3.24
N ALA A 105 2.09 16.22 2.39
CA ALA A 105 1.49 15.79 1.14
C ALA A 105 2.56 15.33 0.14
N ILE A 106 3.65 16.07 0.00
CA ILE A 106 4.79 15.70 -0.86
C ILE A 106 5.39 14.37 -0.39
N ALA A 107 5.63 14.21 0.91
CA ALA A 107 6.18 12.98 1.48
C ALA A 107 5.23 11.77 1.29
N ALA A 108 3.92 11.96 1.48
CA ALA A 108 2.92 10.92 1.22
C ALA A 108 2.94 10.46 -0.24
N LEU A 109 3.04 11.40 -1.18
CA LEU A 109 3.11 11.15 -2.62
C LEU A 109 4.39 10.38 -2.99
N VAL A 110 5.55 10.78 -2.44
CA VAL A 110 6.82 10.08 -2.63
C VAL A 110 6.74 8.62 -2.17
N ILE A 111 6.03 8.34 -1.08
CA ILE A 111 5.85 6.99 -0.53
C ILE A 111 4.75 6.21 -1.29
N ALA A 112 3.77 6.88 -1.89
CA ALA A 112 2.65 6.21 -2.52
C ALA A 112 3.05 5.40 -3.77
N VAL A 113 4.00 5.90 -4.57
CA VAL A 113 4.53 5.19 -5.75
C VAL A 113 5.16 3.83 -5.38
N PRO A 114 6.14 3.74 -4.46
CA PRO A 114 6.72 2.45 -4.05
C PRO A 114 5.70 1.53 -3.36
N LEU A 115 4.71 2.08 -2.66
CA LEU A 115 3.59 1.30 -2.11
C LEU A 115 2.71 0.67 -3.19
N ALA A 116 2.56 1.28 -4.36
CA ALA A 116 1.85 0.69 -5.49
C ALA A 116 2.54 -0.60 -5.97
N PHE A 117 3.86 -0.59 -6.06
CA PHE A 117 4.67 -1.78 -6.38
C PHE A 117 4.54 -2.86 -5.30
N LEU A 118 4.45 -2.47 -4.03
CA LEU A 118 4.15 -3.41 -2.94
C LEU A 118 2.73 -4.00 -3.08
N GLY A 119 1.74 -3.19 -3.48
CA GLY A 119 0.36 -3.59 -3.75
C GLY A 119 0.23 -4.65 -4.84
N LEU A 120 1.09 -4.63 -5.86
CA LEU A 120 1.13 -5.69 -6.89
C LEU A 120 1.50 -7.06 -6.33
N ARG A 121 2.28 -7.13 -5.24
CA ARG A 121 2.69 -8.39 -4.60
C ARG A 121 1.73 -8.83 -3.50
N SER A 122 1.29 -7.87 -2.71
CA SER A 122 0.38 -8.09 -1.60
C SER A 122 -0.64 -6.96 -1.56
N ALA A 123 -1.72 -7.14 -2.33
CA ALA A 123 -2.78 -6.13 -2.45
C ALA A 123 -3.33 -5.68 -1.09
N ARG A 124 -3.42 -6.61 -0.11
CA ARG A 124 -3.86 -6.27 1.25
C ARG A 124 -2.89 -5.36 2.00
N ALA A 125 -1.60 -5.68 2.03
CA ALA A 125 -0.62 -4.87 2.75
C ALA A 125 -0.38 -3.53 2.05
N GLY A 126 -0.25 -3.53 0.72
CA GLY A 126 -0.13 -2.31 -0.07
C GLY A 126 -1.35 -1.41 0.09
N GLY A 127 -2.57 -1.96 0.05
CA GLY A 127 -3.80 -1.21 0.25
C GLY A 127 -3.90 -0.55 1.62
N TRP A 128 -3.62 -1.29 2.70
CA TRP A 128 -3.61 -0.72 4.06
C TRP A 128 -2.57 0.37 4.23
N LEU A 129 -1.35 0.16 3.72
CA LEU A 129 -0.29 1.16 3.81
C LEU A 129 -0.60 2.41 2.98
N LEU A 130 -1.26 2.28 1.82
CA LEU A 130 -1.66 3.42 0.99
C LEU A 130 -2.76 4.25 1.68
N VAL A 131 -3.74 3.58 2.30
CA VAL A 131 -4.76 4.26 3.11
C VAL A 131 -4.11 4.98 4.29
N ALA A 132 -3.20 4.31 5.00
CA ALA A 132 -2.47 4.92 6.11
C ALA A 132 -1.64 6.14 5.66
N ALA A 133 -0.93 6.06 4.52
CA ALA A 133 -0.22 7.20 3.96
C ALA A 133 -1.16 8.35 3.57
N GLY A 134 -2.33 8.04 2.99
CA GLY A 134 -3.36 9.02 2.65
C GLY A 134 -4.04 9.68 3.86
N ILE A 135 -4.00 9.06 5.04
CA ILE A 135 -4.47 9.67 6.30
C ILE A 135 -3.51 10.77 6.78
N ALA A 136 -2.20 10.69 6.47
CA ALA A 136 -1.23 11.66 6.99
C ALA A 136 -1.55 13.12 6.58
N PRO A 137 -1.87 13.43 5.30
CA PRO A 137 -2.32 14.78 4.93
C PRO A 137 -3.68 15.15 5.53
N VAL A 138 -4.56 14.19 5.83
CA VAL A 138 -5.85 14.45 6.51
C VAL A 138 -5.64 14.91 7.94
N VAL A 139 -4.66 14.34 8.66
CA VAL A 139 -4.28 14.78 10.01
C VAL A 139 -3.92 16.26 10.00
N GLU A 140 -3.19 16.72 8.98
CA GLU A 140 -2.84 18.13 8.85
C GLU A 140 -4.07 19.02 8.64
N ILE A 141 -5.01 18.61 7.77
CA ILE A 141 -6.26 19.34 7.51
C ILE A 141 -7.08 19.44 8.81
N VAL A 142 -7.27 18.33 9.52
CA VAL A 142 -8.02 18.29 10.77
C VAL A 142 -7.35 19.17 11.84
N ALA A 143 -6.02 19.11 11.98
CA ALA A 143 -5.29 19.92 12.94
C ALA A 143 -5.44 21.42 12.68
N ARG A 144 -5.49 21.87 11.41
CA ARG A 144 -5.75 23.27 11.06
C ARG A 144 -7.16 23.70 11.47
N VAL A 145 -8.16 22.85 11.23
CA VAL A 145 -9.56 23.12 11.61
C VAL A 145 -9.70 23.22 13.13
N VAL A 146 -9.13 22.27 13.88
CA VAL A 146 -9.18 22.26 15.36
C VAL A 146 -8.52 23.50 15.96
N ARG A 147 -7.45 24.01 15.33
CA ARG A 147 -6.75 25.23 15.76
C ARG A 147 -7.45 26.53 15.33
N GLY A 148 -8.60 26.46 14.68
CA GLY A 148 -9.35 27.64 14.22
C GLY A 148 -8.64 28.44 13.12
N ALA A 149 -7.65 27.85 12.45
CA ALA A 149 -6.79 28.53 11.47
C ALA A 149 -7.37 28.55 10.04
N GLY A 150 -8.66 28.26 9.84
CA GLY A 150 -9.30 28.23 8.52
C GLY A 150 -10.79 27.91 8.54
N GLY A 151 -11.52 28.42 7.53
CA GLY A 151 -12.99 28.38 7.39
C GLY A 151 -13.60 27.02 7.03
N GLY A 152 -13.23 25.94 7.75
CA GLY A 152 -13.85 24.61 7.64
C GLY A 152 -13.01 23.53 6.94
N LEU A 153 -13.61 22.36 6.72
CA LEU A 153 -13.00 21.20 6.04
C LEU A 153 -12.86 21.44 4.53
N HIS A 154 -11.91 22.28 4.12
CA HIS A 154 -11.59 22.49 2.71
C HIS A 154 -10.70 21.36 2.17
N LEU A 155 -11.33 20.31 1.65
CA LEU A 155 -10.66 19.21 0.94
C LEU A 155 -10.13 19.61 -0.45
N GLY A 156 -10.45 20.82 -0.93
CA GLY A 156 -9.97 21.35 -2.21
C GLY A 156 -8.54 21.90 -2.19
N GLY A 157 -7.88 21.99 -1.03
CA GLY A 157 -6.48 22.37 -0.93
C GLY A 157 -5.53 21.24 -1.35
N SER A 158 -4.24 21.56 -1.55
CA SER A 158 -3.21 20.61 -1.99
C SER A 158 -3.15 19.31 -1.18
N SER A 159 -3.40 19.37 0.13
CA SER A 159 -3.41 18.17 1.00
C SER A 159 -4.59 17.23 0.73
N GLY A 160 -5.76 17.76 0.34
CA GLY A 160 -6.93 16.94 0.01
C GLY A 160 -6.83 16.30 -1.38
N VAL A 161 -6.25 17.03 -2.33
CA VAL A 161 -5.91 16.52 -3.68
C VAL A 161 -4.90 15.37 -3.62
N VAL A 162 -4.08 15.30 -2.57
CA VAL A 162 -3.18 14.17 -2.32
C VAL A 162 -3.82 13.05 -1.50
N ALA A 163 -4.52 13.38 -0.42
CA ALA A 163 -5.15 12.36 0.43
C ALA A 163 -6.16 11.49 -0.33
N LEU A 164 -7.03 12.10 -1.12
CA LEU A 164 -8.17 11.41 -1.72
C LEU A 164 -7.73 10.31 -2.72
N PRO A 165 -6.84 10.58 -3.70
CA PRO A 165 -6.36 9.53 -4.62
C PRO A 165 -5.63 8.40 -3.90
N LEU A 166 -4.81 8.71 -2.89
CA LEU A 166 -4.09 7.69 -2.10
C LEU A 166 -5.06 6.76 -1.37
N ILE A 167 -6.05 7.32 -0.69
CA ILE A 167 -7.07 6.53 0.02
C ILE A 167 -7.88 5.70 -0.99
N LEU A 168 -8.33 6.30 -2.09
CA LEU A 168 -9.18 5.63 -3.08
C LEU A 168 -8.45 4.47 -3.78
N VAL A 169 -7.20 4.67 -4.19
CA VAL A 169 -6.35 3.60 -4.75
C VAL A 169 -6.09 2.53 -3.69
N GLY A 170 -5.85 2.91 -2.44
CA GLY A 170 -5.63 1.98 -1.33
C GLY A 170 -6.83 1.08 -1.09
N LEU A 171 -8.03 1.67 -1.08
CA LEU A 171 -9.29 0.94 -1.01
C LEU A 171 -9.48 0.01 -2.22
N LEU A 172 -9.09 0.44 -3.43
CA LEU A 172 -9.18 -0.40 -4.63
C LEU A 172 -8.24 -1.62 -4.55
N PHE A 173 -7.04 -1.47 -3.99
CA PHE A 173 -6.16 -2.60 -3.67
C PHE A 173 -6.78 -3.54 -2.63
N LEU A 174 -7.42 -3.01 -1.57
CA LEU A 174 -8.11 -3.82 -0.57
C LEU A 174 -9.29 -4.59 -1.16
N LEU A 175 -10.09 -3.95 -2.01
CA LEU A 175 -11.18 -4.60 -2.74
C LEU A 175 -10.65 -5.72 -3.63
N GLY A 176 -9.58 -5.45 -4.40
CA GLY A 176 -8.90 -6.47 -5.20
C GLY A 176 -8.41 -7.66 -4.38
N ALA A 177 -7.93 -7.42 -3.15
CA ALA A 177 -7.50 -8.48 -2.23
C ALA A 177 -8.67 -9.37 -1.75
N THR A 178 -9.87 -8.81 -1.61
CA THR A 178 -11.08 -9.58 -1.22
C THR A 178 -11.64 -10.41 -2.38
N SER A 179 -11.57 -9.89 -3.61
CA SER A 179 -12.06 -10.56 -4.82
C SER A 179 -11.17 -11.73 -5.28
N GLY A 180 -9.90 -11.76 -4.87
CA GLY A 180 -8.93 -12.80 -5.21
C GLY A 180 -8.97 -14.05 -4.33
N ARG A 181 -9.97 -14.23 -3.45
CA ARG A 181 -10.12 -15.48 -2.70
C ARG A 181 -10.28 -16.64 -3.69
N PRO A 182 -9.45 -17.69 -3.61
CA PRO A 182 -9.65 -18.90 -4.40
C PRO A 182 -11.09 -19.37 -4.20
N ARG A 183 -11.89 -19.36 -5.29
CA ARG A 183 -13.10 -20.17 -5.34
C ARG A 183 -12.69 -21.56 -4.92
N GLY A 184 -13.43 -22.10 -3.96
CA GLY A 184 -13.05 -23.26 -3.20
C GLY A 184 -12.42 -24.33 -4.08
N ARG A 185 -11.42 -24.97 -3.48
CA ARG A 185 -11.08 -26.37 -3.72
C ARG A 185 -12.38 -27.18 -3.53
N VAL A 186 -13.29 -27.10 -4.49
CA VAL A 186 -14.43 -28.02 -4.62
C VAL A 186 -13.75 -29.36 -4.76
N GLY A 187 -14.07 -30.24 -3.82
CA GLY A 187 -13.31 -31.42 -3.51
C GLY A 187 -12.74 -32.09 -4.75
N SER A 188 -11.42 -32.25 -4.74
CA SER A 188 -10.85 -33.49 -5.24
C SER A 188 -11.57 -34.62 -4.50
N GLY A 189 -12.72 -35.04 -5.04
CA GLY A 189 -13.25 -36.37 -4.78
C GLY A 189 -12.13 -37.37 -5.03
N PRO A 190 -12.17 -38.52 -4.36
CA PRO A 190 -11.13 -39.54 -4.48
C PRO A 190 -10.83 -39.76 -5.96
N VAL A 191 -9.58 -39.50 -6.35
CA VAL A 191 -9.06 -39.81 -7.68
C VAL A 191 -9.39 -41.29 -7.93
N PRO A 192 -10.23 -41.63 -8.92
CA PRO A 192 -10.40 -43.00 -9.33
C PRO A 192 -9.03 -43.48 -9.81
N ASP A 193 -8.49 -44.45 -9.10
CA ASP A 193 -7.25 -45.11 -9.44
C ASP A 193 -7.35 -45.64 -10.89
N PRO A 194 -6.55 -45.14 -11.85
CA PRO A 194 -6.56 -45.63 -13.22
C PRO A 194 -5.91 -47.02 -13.34
N THR A 195 -5.32 -47.54 -12.26
CA THR A 195 -4.86 -48.93 -12.21
C THR A 195 -5.96 -49.82 -11.63
N GLY A 196 -6.88 -50.21 -12.52
CA GLY A 196 -7.68 -51.42 -12.37
C GLY A 196 -6.79 -52.66 -12.36
N LEU A 197 -5.97 -52.82 -11.33
CA LEU A 197 -5.34 -54.07 -10.97
C LEU A 197 -6.15 -54.66 -9.82
N ALA A 198 -7.14 -55.45 -10.23
CA ALA A 198 -7.79 -56.43 -9.38
C ALA A 198 -6.72 -57.15 -8.54
N ALA A 199 -6.72 -56.87 -7.23
CA ALA A 199 -5.93 -57.66 -6.30
C ALA A 199 -6.42 -59.12 -6.38
N PRO A 200 -5.55 -60.08 -6.74
CA PRO A 200 -5.94 -61.46 -6.82
C PRO A 200 -6.24 -62.01 -5.42
N GLY A 201 -7.44 -62.55 -5.27
CA GLY A 201 -7.84 -63.57 -4.30
C GLY A 201 -7.26 -63.47 -2.89
N ARG A 202 -8.00 -62.86 -1.97
CA ARG A 202 -7.96 -63.31 -0.58
C ARG A 202 -8.63 -64.69 -0.51
N PRO A 203 -7.94 -65.75 -0.08
CA PRO A 203 -8.59 -67.02 0.18
C PRO A 203 -9.59 -66.88 1.35
N PRO A 204 -10.68 -67.68 1.37
CA PRO A 204 -11.65 -67.67 2.45
C PRO A 204 -10.95 -68.09 3.75
N THR A 205 -10.98 -67.22 4.75
CA THR A 205 -10.66 -67.62 6.13
C THR A 205 -11.72 -68.60 6.57
N THR A 206 -11.39 -69.88 6.52
CA THR A 206 -12.17 -70.96 7.08
C THR A 206 -12.29 -70.74 8.58
N ARG A 207 -13.55 -70.50 8.95
CA ARG A 207 -14.16 -70.74 10.25
C ARG A 207 -13.70 -72.10 10.81
N GLY A 208 -12.95 -72.06 11.91
CA GLY A 208 -12.88 -73.13 12.93
C GLY A 208 -12.96 -72.40 14.26
N GLU A 209 -13.98 -72.53 15.11
CA GLU A 209 -14.66 -73.74 15.58
C GLU A 209 -13.68 -74.78 16.17
N SER A 210 -13.14 -74.44 17.33
CA SER A 210 -12.84 -75.39 18.41
C SER A 210 -13.16 -74.64 19.72
N ALA A 211 -14.27 -74.92 20.40
CA ALA A 211 -14.54 -76.11 21.20
C ALA A 211 -13.51 -76.33 22.33
N GLY A 212 -13.82 -75.73 23.48
CA GLY A 212 -13.74 -76.31 24.83
C GLY A 212 -12.53 -77.13 25.29
N ARG A 213 -11.88 -76.65 26.35
CA ARG A 213 -11.36 -77.46 27.49
C ARG A 213 -11.06 -76.49 28.64
N ARG A 214 -11.91 -76.35 29.67
CA ARG A 214 -11.94 -77.13 30.93
C ARG A 214 -10.55 -77.45 31.48
N GLY A 215 -10.27 -76.83 32.63
CA GLY A 215 -9.10 -76.98 33.50
C GLY A 215 -9.19 -75.89 34.55
#